data_AF-A0AAE3JR85-F1
#
_entry.id   AF-A0AAE3JR85-F1
#
_cell.length_a   1.000
_cell.length_b   1.000
_cell.length_c   1.000
_cell.angle_alpha   90.00
_cell.angle_beta   90.00
_cell.angle_gamma   90.00
#
_symmetry.space_group_name_H-M   'P 1'
#
loop_
_entity.id
_entity.type
_entity.pdbx_description
1 polymer ?
#
loop_
_entity_poly.entity_id
_entity_poly.type
_entity_poly.pdbx_seq_one_letter_code
_entity_poly.pdbx_strand_id
1 'polypeptide(L)'
;MKNTKLNPEEIEQLKVLQGKENQDLLKRFIIDQTESKVKNKFSDKELDTENEKRKLLSTIEDLWKIKNIGSRILRKPTEYKSIFTQDYYKEMFRLNNWEYNGIIAEKPWQAGRFTNEIIYFRFSQEVLPFLRIVNPFVITGTRKYKHHQYLTEGARNELSIFISQATEMMSQFNDWDSFRIEYCKKYNVPYQLKFKLF
;
A
#
# COMPACT_ATOMS: atom_id res chain seq x y z
N MET A 1 12.45 -24.83 -8.58
CA MET A 1 11.20 -24.56 -9.34
C MET A 1 11.52 -23.63 -10.50
N LYS A 2 10.98 -23.90 -11.69
CA LYS A 2 11.41 -23.30 -12.97
C LYS A 2 11.35 -21.77 -12.95
N ASN A 3 12.48 -21.13 -13.25
CA ASN A 3 12.61 -19.69 -13.40
C ASN A 3 12.25 -19.33 -14.86
N THR A 4 10.97 -19.44 -15.21
CA THR A 4 10.49 -19.10 -16.56
C THR A 4 10.28 -17.59 -16.61
N LYS A 5 11.26 -16.85 -17.13
CA LYS A 5 11.07 -15.41 -17.43
C LYS A 5 9.99 -15.29 -18.51
N LEU A 6 8.91 -14.58 -18.21
CA LEU A 6 7.82 -14.26 -19.13
C LEU A 6 8.36 -13.55 -20.39
N ASN A 7 7.84 -13.89 -21.56
CA ASN A 7 8.16 -13.24 -22.83
C ASN A 7 7.58 -11.80 -22.86
N PRO A 8 8.26 -10.81 -23.50
CA PRO A 8 7.73 -9.48 -23.80
C PRO A 8 6.23 -9.39 -24.14
N GLU A 9 5.70 -10.29 -24.97
CA GLU A 9 4.28 -10.29 -25.34
C GLU A 9 3.35 -10.65 -24.16
N GLU A 10 3.72 -11.66 -23.37
CA GLU A 10 2.99 -12.06 -22.15
C GLU A 10 3.02 -10.95 -21.10
N ILE A 11 4.16 -10.27 -20.97
CA ILE A 11 4.31 -9.10 -20.09
C ILE A 11 3.35 -7.99 -20.53
N GLU A 12 3.21 -7.73 -21.82
CA GLU A 12 2.32 -6.69 -22.33
C GLU A 12 0.85 -7.02 -22.10
N GLN A 13 0.45 -8.28 -22.33
CA GLN A 13 -0.90 -8.75 -22.02
C GLN A 13 -1.22 -8.60 -20.52
N LEU A 14 -0.27 -8.95 -19.64
CA LEU A 14 -0.42 -8.78 -18.19
C LEU A 14 -0.57 -7.31 -17.79
N LYS A 15 0.17 -6.39 -18.42
CA LYS A 15 0.00 -4.94 -18.18
C LYS A 15 -1.39 -4.46 -18.58
N VAL A 16 -1.89 -4.88 -19.74
CA VAL A 16 -3.23 -4.52 -20.22
C VAL A 16 -4.30 -5.02 -19.25
N LEU A 17 -4.20 -6.28 -18.82
CA LEU A 17 -5.12 -6.87 -17.84
C LEU A 17 -5.08 -6.12 -16.50
N GLN A 18 -3.88 -5.87 -15.97
CA GLN A 18 -3.70 -5.14 -14.71
C GLN A 18 -4.24 -3.70 -14.81
N GLY A 19 -4.09 -3.07 -15.97
CA GLY A 19 -4.66 -1.75 -16.25
C GLY A 19 -6.19 -1.74 -16.12
N LYS A 20 -6.87 -2.74 -16.66
CA LYS A 20 -8.33 -2.92 -16.52
C LYS A 20 -8.72 -3.15 -15.05
N GLU A 21 -8.02 -4.03 -14.34
CA GLU A 21 -8.26 -4.28 -12.91
C GLU A 21 -8.10 -3.02 -12.06
N ASN A 22 -7.04 -2.23 -12.30
CA ASN A 22 -6.82 -0.98 -11.59
C ASN A 22 -7.98 0.01 -11.83
N GLN A 23 -8.47 0.09 -13.07
CA GLN A 23 -9.64 0.93 -13.39
C GLN A 23 -10.90 0.47 -12.66
N ASP A 24 -11.14 -0.84 -12.57
CA ASP A 24 -12.33 -1.37 -11.89
C ASP A 24 -12.22 -1.24 -10.38
N LEU A 25 -11.03 -1.38 -9.80
CA LEU A 25 -10.78 -1.10 -8.38
C LEU A 25 -11.03 0.37 -8.05
N LEU A 26 -10.59 1.30 -8.91
CA LEU A 26 -10.90 2.72 -8.76
C LEU A 26 -12.41 2.95 -8.79
N LYS A 27 -13.11 2.39 -9.79
CA LYS A 27 -14.58 2.49 -9.86
C LYS A 27 -15.26 1.95 -8.60
N ARG A 28 -14.86 0.76 -8.13
CA ARG A 28 -15.44 0.14 -6.90
C ARG A 28 -15.18 0.98 -5.66
N PHE A 29 -13.94 1.40 -5.42
CA PHE A 29 -13.62 2.27 -4.29
C PHE A 29 -14.47 3.55 -4.33
N ILE A 30 -14.65 4.13 -5.50
CA ILE A 30 -15.48 5.30 -5.69
C ILE A 30 -16.97 4.98 -5.43
N ILE A 31 -17.49 3.87 -5.93
CA ILE A 31 -18.86 3.39 -5.71
C ILE A 31 -19.11 3.13 -4.22
N ASP A 32 -18.26 2.38 -3.52
CA ASP A 32 -18.40 2.10 -2.09
C ASP A 32 -18.43 3.38 -1.24
N GLN A 33 -17.65 4.40 -1.63
CA GLN A 33 -17.67 5.70 -0.96
C GLN A 33 -18.93 6.53 -1.29
N THR A 34 -19.57 6.31 -2.44
CA THR A 34 -20.72 7.11 -2.92
C THR A 34 -22.09 6.45 -2.68
N GLU A 35 -22.17 5.13 -2.66
CA GLU A 35 -23.38 4.35 -2.29
C GLU A 35 -23.79 4.61 -0.84
N SER A 36 -22.83 4.98 0.03
CA SER A 36 -23.15 5.49 1.37
C SER A 36 -24.01 6.77 1.36
N LYS A 37 -24.12 7.48 0.23
CA LYS A 37 -24.73 8.81 0.13
C LYS A 37 -25.90 8.95 -0.85
N VAL A 38 -26.28 7.95 -1.64
CA VAL A 38 -27.32 8.14 -2.69
C VAL A 38 -28.45 7.13 -2.59
N LYS A 39 -29.59 7.56 -2.01
CA LYS A 39 -30.89 6.90 -2.15
C LYS A 39 -31.70 7.62 -3.26
N ASN A 40 -32.07 6.85 -4.29
CA ASN A 40 -33.05 7.10 -5.36
C ASN A 40 -32.55 7.64 -6.71
N LYS A 41 -33.05 6.99 -7.77
CA LYS A 41 -32.39 6.70 -9.05
C LYS A 41 -33.46 6.59 -10.15
N PHE A 42 -33.44 7.45 -11.16
CA PHE A 42 -34.11 7.29 -12.46
C PHE A 42 -33.49 8.31 -13.44
N SER A 43 -33.03 8.07 -14.68
CA SER A 43 -32.36 6.98 -15.43
C SER A 43 -31.82 7.67 -16.72
N ASP A 44 -30.50 7.71 -16.96
CA ASP A 44 -29.90 8.42 -18.11
C ASP A 44 -28.48 7.89 -18.43
N LYS A 45 -28.34 6.57 -18.60
CA LYS A 45 -27.10 5.78 -18.39
C LYS A 45 -25.75 6.38 -18.85
N GLU A 46 -25.64 7.03 -20.01
CA GLU A 46 -24.36 7.59 -20.49
C GLU A 46 -24.10 9.02 -19.99
N LEU A 47 -25.16 9.85 -19.93
CA LEU A 47 -25.10 11.18 -19.32
C LEU A 47 -24.94 11.06 -17.81
N ASP A 48 -25.57 10.07 -17.19
CA ASP A 48 -25.36 9.62 -15.83
C ASP A 48 -23.94 9.13 -15.65
N THR A 49 -23.36 8.34 -16.56
CA THR A 49 -21.96 7.90 -16.40
C THR A 49 -20.99 9.09 -16.48
N GLU A 50 -21.25 10.08 -17.33
CA GLU A 50 -20.40 11.26 -17.47
C GLU A 50 -20.63 12.30 -16.35
N ASN A 51 -21.87 12.49 -15.90
CA ASN A 51 -22.21 13.31 -14.75
C ASN A 51 -21.78 12.64 -13.45
N GLU A 52 -21.87 11.31 -13.34
CA GLU A 52 -21.23 10.51 -12.31
C GLU A 52 -19.74 10.75 -12.40
N LYS A 53 -19.02 10.44 -13.50
CA LYS A 53 -17.58 10.73 -13.61
C LYS A 53 -17.20 12.15 -13.21
N ARG A 54 -17.95 13.18 -13.62
CA ARG A 54 -17.69 14.58 -13.24
C ARG A 54 -17.96 14.83 -11.76
N LYS A 55 -19.07 14.33 -11.24
CA LYS A 55 -19.44 14.39 -9.82
C LYS A 55 -18.49 13.54 -8.96
N LEU A 56 -17.94 12.46 -9.50
CA LEU A 56 -16.97 11.54 -8.92
C LEU A 56 -15.58 12.16 -8.92
N LEU A 57 -15.17 12.84 -9.99
CA LEU A 57 -13.93 13.61 -10.06
C LEU A 57 -13.97 14.81 -9.12
N SER A 58 -15.09 15.55 -9.08
CA SER A 58 -15.35 16.56 -8.05
C SER A 58 -15.31 15.92 -6.66
N THR A 59 -15.98 14.78 -6.46
CA THR A 59 -15.99 14.08 -5.16
C THR A 59 -14.61 13.58 -4.77
N ILE A 60 -13.75 13.14 -5.69
CA ILE A 60 -12.36 12.76 -5.40
C ILE A 60 -11.55 13.99 -5.00
N GLU A 61 -11.72 15.11 -5.70
CA GLU A 61 -11.05 16.37 -5.36
C GLU A 61 -11.54 16.92 -4.01
N ASP A 62 -12.84 16.80 -3.75
CA ASP A 62 -13.49 17.18 -2.51
C ASP A 62 -13.09 16.24 -1.38
N LEU A 63 -12.97 14.92 -1.59
CA LEU A 63 -12.43 13.96 -0.62
C LEU A 63 -10.96 14.25 -0.33
N TRP A 64 -10.16 14.56 -1.36
CA TRP A 64 -8.77 15.00 -1.21
C TRP A 64 -8.67 16.24 -0.31
N LYS A 65 -9.59 17.20 -0.47
CA LYS A 65 -9.67 18.42 0.34
C LYS A 65 -10.22 18.15 1.75
N ILE A 66 -11.34 17.43 1.88
CA ILE A 66 -12.06 17.13 3.13
C ILE A 66 -11.21 16.31 4.10
N LYS A 67 -10.50 15.31 3.58
CA LYS A 67 -9.63 14.44 4.41
C LYS A 67 -8.21 14.98 4.55
N ASN A 68 -7.93 16.18 4.00
CA ASN A 68 -6.61 16.81 3.99
C ASN A 68 -5.50 15.86 3.48
N ILE A 69 -5.82 15.03 2.49
CA ILE A 69 -4.91 13.99 1.98
C ILE A 69 -3.73 14.61 1.24
N GLY A 70 -3.95 15.76 0.59
CA GLY A 70 -2.90 16.54 -0.05
C GLY A 70 -1.76 16.96 0.89
N SER A 71 -1.99 17.00 2.21
CA SER A 71 -0.92 17.24 3.19
C SER A 71 0.09 16.10 3.30
N ARG A 72 -0.30 14.87 2.91
CA ARG A 72 0.51 13.65 3.08
C ARG A 72 0.88 12.96 1.78
N ILE A 73 0.06 13.08 0.73
CA ILE A 73 0.25 12.39 -0.55
C ILE A 73 0.41 13.38 -1.70
N LEU A 74 1.43 13.15 -2.51
CA LEU A 74 1.76 13.89 -3.72
C LEU A 74 1.07 13.28 -4.94
N ARG A 75 0.77 14.12 -5.94
CA ARG A 75 0.23 13.70 -7.24
C ARG A 75 1.28 13.05 -8.16
N LYS A 76 2.55 13.40 -7.95
CA LYS A 76 3.69 12.91 -8.73
C LYS A 76 4.72 12.31 -7.77
N PRO A 77 5.43 11.25 -8.18
CA PRO A 77 6.50 10.69 -7.37
C PRO A 77 7.68 11.67 -7.31
N THR A 78 8.32 11.77 -6.16
CA THR A 78 9.62 12.41 -6.03
C THR A 78 10.73 11.50 -6.52
N GLU A 79 11.93 12.06 -6.61
CA GLU A 79 13.16 11.27 -6.74
C GLU A 79 13.25 10.18 -5.66
N TYR A 80 13.82 9.04 -6.04
CA TYR A 80 14.03 7.92 -5.15
C TYR A 80 15.09 8.27 -4.11
N LYS A 81 14.75 8.10 -2.83
CA LYS A 81 15.69 8.16 -1.71
C LYS A 81 15.45 6.92 -0.85
N SER A 82 16.51 6.21 -0.50
CA SER A 82 16.38 5.01 0.32
C SER A 82 15.96 5.40 1.74
N ILE A 83 14.74 5.05 2.14
CA ILE A 83 14.23 5.29 3.50
C ILE A 83 14.30 4.03 4.35
N PHE A 84 14.07 2.86 3.74
CA PHE A 84 14.15 1.59 4.43
C PHE A 84 15.62 1.14 4.51
N THR A 85 16.16 1.11 5.73
CA THR A 85 17.56 0.77 5.99
C THR A 85 17.80 -0.75 5.88
N GLN A 86 19.07 -1.15 5.76
CA GLN A 86 19.44 -2.56 5.82
C GLN A 86 19.09 -3.16 7.19
N ASP A 87 19.27 -2.42 8.27
CA ASP A 87 18.97 -2.88 9.64
C ASP A 87 17.49 -3.23 9.82
N TYR A 88 16.58 -2.41 9.28
CA TYR A 88 15.14 -2.70 9.27
C TYR A 88 14.85 -4.07 8.66
N TYR A 89 15.44 -4.35 7.49
CA TYR A 89 15.23 -5.63 6.82
C TYR A 89 15.99 -6.77 7.50
N LYS A 90 17.16 -6.51 8.09
CA LYS A 90 17.93 -7.50 8.83
C LYS A 90 17.14 -8.03 10.02
N GLU A 91 16.53 -7.13 10.80
CA GLU A 91 15.66 -7.53 11.91
C GLU A 91 14.41 -8.29 11.42
N MET A 92 13.78 -7.84 10.34
CA MET A 92 12.66 -8.57 9.74
C MET A 92 13.06 -9.99 9.29
N PHE A 93 14.22 -10.14 8.66
CA PHE A 93 14.73 -11.44 8.20
C PHE A 93 15.03 -12.35 9.40
N ARG A 94 15.68 -11.81 10.45
CA ARG A 94 15.98 -12.53 11.68
C ARG A 94 14.72 -13.10 12.33
N LEU A 95 13.70 -12.26 12.54
CA LEU A 95 12.44 -12.67 13.18
C LEU A 95 11.64 -13.69 12.37
N ASN A 96 11.84 -13.76 11.05
CA ASN A 96 11.16 -14.69 10.17
C ASN A 96 12.00 -15.91 9.77
N ASN A 97 13.22 -16.05 10.32
CA ASN A 97 14.17 -17.10 9.94
C ASN A 97 14.43 -17.17 8.43
N TRP A 98 14.53 -16.01 7.77
CA TRP A 98 14.89 -15.93 6.35
C TRP A 98 16.41 -15.90 6.17
N GLU A 99 16.91 -16.51 5.10
CA GLU A 99 18.34 -16.53 4.78
C GLU A 99 18.91 -15.13 4.56
N TYR A 100 20.03 -14.83 5.20
CA TYR A 100 20.73 -13.55 5.12
C TYR A 100 22.20 -13.76 4.76
N ASN A 101 22.57 -13.38 3.54
CA ASN A 101 23.92 -13.52 2.98
C ASN A 101 24.69 -12.19 2.95
N GLY A 102 24.46 -11.31 3.93
CA GLY A 102 25.19 -10.05 4.08
C GLY A 102 24.48 -8.81 3.54
N ILE A 103 24.10 -8.76 2.26
CA ILE A 103 23.36 -7.62 1.69
C ILE A 103 21.98 -8.09 1.22
N ILE A 104 20.92 -7.42 1.70
CA ILE A 104 19.55 -7.75 1.33
C ILE A 104 19.19 -6.99 0.05
N ALA A 105 19.54 -7.58 -1.09
CA ALA A 105 19.11 -7.10 -2.41
C ALA A 105 17.65 -7.51 -2.67
N GLU A 106 17.38 -8.81 -2.60
CA GLU A 106 16.06 -9.39 -2.87
C GLU A 106 15.30 -9.69 -1.58
N LYS A 107 13.97 -9.59 -1.64
CA LYS A 107 13.09 -9.74 -0.48
C LYS A 107 11.94 -10.68 -0.84
N PRO A 108 11.55 -11.61 0.04
CA PRO A 108 10.33 -12.37 -0.13
C PRO A 108 9.12 -11.44 -0.25
N TRP A 109 8.08 -11.87 -0.97
CA TRP A 109 6.87 -11.07 -1.17
C TRP A 109 6.17 -10.71 0.16
N GLN A 110 6.34 -11.55 1.18
CA GLN A 110 5.84 -11.32 2.54
C GLN A 110 6.41 -10.05 3.17
N ALA A 111 7.66 -9.68 2.86
CA ALA A 111 8.29 -8.47 3.39
C ALA A 111 7.48 -7.21 3.05
N GLY A 112 6.98 -7.11 1.80
CA GLY A 112 6.13 -6.00 1.40
C GLY A 112 4.78 -5.98 2.11
N ARG A 113 4.21 -7.15 2.44
CA ARG A 113 2.98 -7.24 3.24
C ARG A 113 3.21 -6.82 4.67
N PHE A 114 4.31 -7.26 5.27
CA PHE A 114 4.70 -6.90 6.62
C PHE A 114 4.98 -5.41 6.75
N THR A 115 5.69 -4.81 5.79
CA THR A 115 5.90 -3.36 5.75
C THR A 115 4.59 -2.59 5.62
N ASN A 116 3.63 -3.06 4.81
CA ASN A 116 2.31 -2.42 4.76
C ASN A 116 1.62 -2.43 6.12
N GLU A 117 1.71 -3.55 6.84
CA GLU A 117 1.08 -3.72 8.13
C GLU A 117 1.75 -2.87 9.22
N ILE A 118 3.05 -3.00 9.43
CA ILE A 118 3.72 -2.37 10.58
C ILE A 118 4.08 -0.90 10.33
N ILE A 119 4.19 -0.48 9.07
CA ILE A 119 4.57 0.91 8.72
C ILE A 119 3.39 1.68 8.13
N TYR A 120 2.81 1.20 7.02
CA TYR A 120 1.81 2.01 6.30
C TYR A 120 0.44 2.07 7.01
N PHE A 121 0.04 1.04 7.77
CA PHE A 121 -1.19 1.09 8.57
C PHE A 121 -1.09 1.97 9.82
N ARG A 122 0.10 2.47 10.15
CA ARG A 122 0.25 3.48 11.22
C ARG A 122 -0.17 4.88 10.79
N PHE A 123 -0.24 5.12 9.47
CA PHE A 123 -0.91 6.32 8.96
C PHE A 123 -2.43 6.18 9.12
N SER A 124 -3.17 7.24 8.77
CA SER A 124 -4.63 7.14 8.70
C SER A 124 -5.04 6.06 7.69
N GLN A 125 -6.19 5.43 7.95
CA GLN A 125 -6.69 4.28 7.18
C GLN A 125 -6.83 4.58 5.67
N GLU A 126 -6.96 5.85 5.31
CA GLU A 126 -7.09 6.32 3.94
C GLU A 126 -5.75 6.35 3.18
N VAL A 127 -4.61 6.54 3.85
CA VAL A 127 -3.32 6.80 3.19
C VAL A 127 -2.89 5.68 2.26
N LEU A 128 -2.92 4.41 2.72
CA LEU A 128 -2.50 3.29 1.89
C LEU A 128 -3.42 3.05 0.67
N PRO A 129 -4.77 3.07 0.80
CA PRO A 129 -5.67 3.07 -0.34
C PRO A 129 -5.33 4.15 -1.38
N PHE A 130 -5.15 5.40 -0.96
CA PHE A 130 -4.79 6.48 -1.88
C PHE A 130 -3.40 6.28 -2.51
N LEU A 131 -2.42 5.79 -1.76
CA LEU A 131 -1.11 5.42 -2.30
C LEU A 131 -1.20 4.33 -3.38
N ARG A 132 -2.13 3.38 -3.27
CA ARG A 132 -2.37 2.35 -4.30
C ARG A 132 -3.06 2.93 -5.54
N ILE A 133 -3.89 3.94 -5.36
CA ILE A 133 -4.55 4.67 -6.45
C ILE A 133 -3.53 5.47 -7.26
N VAL A 134 -2.69 6.28 -6.60
CA VAL A 134 -1.69 7.13 -7.29
C VAL A 134 -0.48 6.35 -7.79
N ASN A 135 -0.21 5.18 -7.21
CA ASN A 135 0.86 4.27 -7.59
C ASN A 135 0.30 2.86 -7.85
N PRO A 136 -0.44 2.67 -8.94
CA PRO A 136 -1.05 1.39 -9.28
C PRO A 136 0.00 0.35 -9.68
N PHE A 137 -0.41 -0.92 -9.71
CA PHE A 137 0.43 -1.98 -10.25
C PHE A 137 0.59 -1.81 -11.76
N VAL A 138 1.81 -1.93 -12.26
CA VAL A 138 2.08 -2.03 -13.70
C VAL A 138 1.84 -3.47 -14.15
N ILE A 139 2.29 -4.42 -13.32
CA ILE A 139 2.08 -5.86 -13.44
C ILE A 139 1.79 -6.36 -12.02
N THR A 140 1.08 -7.47 -11.87
CA THR A 140 0.77 -8.06 -10.57
C THR A 140 2.00 -8.12 -9.66
N GLY A 141 1.92 -7.48 -8.49
CA GLY A 141 3.03 -7.42 -7.53
C GLY A 141 4.11 -6.37 -7.82
N THR A 142 4.14 -5.76 -9.01
CA THR A 142 5.16 -4.78 -9.43
C THR A 142 4.57 -3.40 -9.67
N ARG A 143 5.14 -2.39 -9.00
CA ARG A 143 4.82 -0.97 -9.22
C ARG A 143 5.99 -0.27 -9.89
N LYS A 144 5.70 0.75 -10.70
CA LYS A 144 6.71 1.58 -11.35
C LYS A 144 7.59 2.31 -10.33
N TYR A 145 6.97 2.80 -9.25
CA TYR A 145 7.63 3.55 -8.19
C TYR A 145 7.33 2.92 -6.83
N LYS A 146 8.04 3.36 -5.78
CA LYS A 146 7.74 2.97 -4.40
C LYS A 146 6.71 3.94 -3.79
N HIS A 147 5.89 3.44 -2.87
CA HIS A 147 4.85 4.26 -2.23
C HIS A 147 5.41 5.50 -1.51
N HIS A 148 6.57 5.40 -0.86
CA HIS A 148 7.17 6.54 -0.16
C HIS A 148 7.59 7.70 -1.10
N GLN A 149 7.73 7.47 -2.41
CA GLN A 149 8.00 8.54 -3.38
C GLN A 149 6.77 9.44 -3.58
N TYR A 150 5.57 8.97 -3.25
CA TYR A 150 4.34 9.76 -3.30
C TYR A 150 3.99 10.39 -1.96
N LEU A 151 4.86 10.32 -0.96
CA LEU A 151 4.62 10.99 0.32
C LEU A 151 5.22 12.40 0.31
N THR A 152 4.55 13.34 0.98
CA THR A 152 5.12 14.66 1.28
C THR A 152 6.33 14.53 2.20
N GLU A 153 7.15 15.56 2.28
CA GLU A 153 8.35 15.54 3.12
C GLU A 153 8.03 15.26 4.60
N GLY A 154 7.03 15.92 5.17
CA GLY A 154 6.57 15.66 6.54
C GLY A 154 6.14 14.21 6.75
N ALA A 155 5.37 13.65 5.81
CA ALA A 155 4.94 12.25 5.88
C ALA A 155 6.10 11.25 5.70
N ARG A 156 7.15 11.60 4.95
CA ARG A 156 8.38 10.79 4.87
C ARG A 156 9.19 10.83 6.16
N ASN A 157 9.25 11.98 6.83
CA ASN A 157 9.92 12.09 8.12
C ASN A 157 9.19 11.24 9.18
N GLU A 158 7.86 11.28 9.18
CA GLU A 158 7.00 10.40 10.00
C GLU A 158 7.24 8.91 9.66
N LEU A 159 7.30 8.56 8.37
CA LEU A 159 7.63 7.21 7.90
C LEU A 159 8.98 6.71 8.46
N SER A 160 10.01 7.56 8.43
CA SER A 160 11.34 7.24 8.96
C SER A 160 11.28 6.96 10.47
N ILE A 161 10.52 7.75 11.23
CA ILE A 161 10.31 7.51 12.66
C ILE A 161 9.62 6.15 12.88
N PHE A 162 8.61 5.82 12.07
CA PHE A 162 7.92 4.52 12.17
C PHE A 162 8.87 3.34 11.92
N ILE A 163 9.75 3.49 10.92
CA ILE A 163 10.76 2.48 10.58
C ILE A 163 11.76 2.32 11.73
N SER A 164 12.26 3.41 12.31
CA SER A 164 13.18 3.34 13.45
C SER A 164 12.54 2.66 14.66
N GLN A 165 11.31 3.05 15.01
CA GLN A 165 10.55 2.44 16.11
C GLN A 165 10.24 0.97 15.87
N ALA A 166 9.92 0.58 14.63
CA ALA A 166 9.75 -0.82 14.26
C ALA A 166 11.06 -1.60 14.39
N THR A 167 12.17 -1.04 13.92
CA THR A 167 13.49 -1.69 13.98
C THR A 167 13.93 -1.89 15.42
N GLU A 168 13.82 -0.86 16.25
CA GLU A 168 14.14 -0.93 17.68
C GLU A 168 13.28 -1.99 18.38
N MET A 169 11.97 -1.97 18.16
CA MET A 169 11.07 -2.92 18.80
C MET A 169 11.33 -4.34 18.29
N MET A 170 11.60 -4.57 17.00
CA MET A 170 11.95 -5.89 16.48
C MET A 170 13.18 -6.48 17.18
N SER A 171 14.18 -5.66 17.51
CA SER A 171 15.42 -6.12 18.17
C SER A 171 15.18 -6.72 19.57
N GLN A 172 14.04 -6.42 20.19
CA GLN A 172 13.66 -6.92 21.53
C GLN A 172 12.94 -8.28 21.50
N PHE A 173 12.66 -8.82 20.32
CA PHE A 173 11.92 -10.08 20.14
C PHE A 173 12.75 -11.13 19.42
N ASN A 174 12.35 -12.40 19.55
CA ASN A 174 13.02 -13.54 18.92
C ASN A 174 12.26 -14.11 17.73
N ASP A 175 10.95 -13.87 17.65
CA ASP A 175 10.08 -14.35 16.58
C ASP A 175 9.12 -13.26 16.08
N TRP A 176 8.72 -13.39 14.81
CA TRP A 176 7.87 -12.40 14.15
C TRP A 176 6.47 -12.30 14.75
N ASP A 177 5.87 -13.42 15.16
CA ASP A 177 4.46 -13.43 15.59
C ASP A 177 4.30 -12.72 16.95
N SER A 178 5.22 -12.97 17.90
CA SER A 178 5.25 -12.27 19.19
C SER A 178 5.50 -10.77 19.02
N PHE A 179 6.49 -10.40 18.18
CA PHE A 179 6.74 -8.99 17.84
C PHE A 179 5.50 -8.33 17.27
N ARG A 180 4.87 -8.97 16.28
CA ARG A 180 3.72 -8.45 15.55
C ARG A 180 2.54 -8.17 16.48
N ILE A 181 2.23 -9.10 17.39
CA ILE A 181 1.13 -8.94 18.35
C ILE A 181 1.36 -7.69 19.22
N GLU A 182 2.54 -7.58 19.84
CA GLU A 182 2.85 -6.48 20.76
C GLU A 182 3.00 -5.14 20.03
N TYR A 183 3.60 -5.15 18.83
CA TYR A 183 3.72 -3.95 18.00
C TYR A 183 2.36 -3.42 17.59
N CYS A 184 1.48 -4.28 17.08
CA CYS A 184 0.16 -3.86 16.63
C CYS A 184 -0.72 -3.38 17.78
N LYS A 185 -0.62 -3.99 18.97
CA LYS A 185 -1.27 -3.47 20.19
C LYS A 185 -0.74 -2.08 20.55
N LYS A 186 0.58 -1.91 20.62
CA LYS A 186 1.24 -0.65 21.03
C LYS A 186 0.85 0.53 20.14
N TYR A 187 0.73 0.31 18.85
CA TYR A 187 0.44 1.35 17.86
C TYR A 187 -1.00 1.35 17.35
N ASN A 188 -1.90 0.56 17.97
CA ASN A 188 -3.30 0.43 17.58
C ASN A 188 -3.50 0.14 16.09
N VAL A 189 -2.66 -0.74 15.54
CA VAL A 189 -2.71 -1.17 14.13
C VAL A 189 -3.61 -2.40 14.03
N PRO A 190 -4.55 -2.46 13.07
CA PRO A 190 -5.37 -3.65 12.88
C PRO A 190 -4.53 -4.83 12.36
N TYR A 191 -4.68 -6.00 12.99
CA TYR A 191 -3.98 -7.21 12.62
C TYR A 191 -4.89 -8.45 12.79
N GLN A 192 -4.67 -9.47 11.96
CA GLN A 192 -5.43 -10.73 12.06
C GLN A 192 -4.60 -11.76 12.82
N LEU A 193 -5.16 -12.35 13.87
CA LEU A 193 -4.55 -13.47 14.58
C LEU A 193 -4.61 -14.73 13.72
N LYS A 194 -3.47 -15.43 13.59
CA LYS A 194 -3.44 -16.76 12.99
C LYS A 194 -3.77 -17.78 14.06
N PHE A 195 -4.97 -18.34 14.01
CA PHE A 195 -5.28 -19.51 14.81
C PHE A 195 -4.70 -20.75 14.10
N LYS A 196 -3.85 -21.51 14.80
CA LYS A 196 -3.57 -22.88 14.38
C LYS A 196 -4.79 -23.70 14.74
N LEU A 197 -5.51 -24.18 13.73
CA LEU A 197 -6.51 -25.23 13.93
C LEU A 197 -5.71 -26.49 14.31
N PHE A 198 -6.01 -27.01 15.50
CA PHE A 198 -5.44 -28.26 16.01
C PHE A 198 -6.06 -29.47 15.30
#